data_AF-A0A3C2BZ19-F1
#
_entry.id   AF-A0A3C2BZ19-F1
#
_cell.length_a   1.000
_cell.length_b   1.000
_cell.length_c   1.000
_cell.angle_alpha   90.00
_cell.angle_beta   90.00
_cell.angle_gamma   90.00
#
_symmetry.space_group_name_H-M   'P 1'
#
loop_
_entity.id
_entity.type
_entity.pdbx_description
1 polymer ?
#
loop_
_entity_poly.entity_id
_entity_poly.type
_entity_poly.pdbx_seq_one_letter_code
_entity_poly.pdbx_strand_id
1 'polypeptide(L)'
;MPVGFNHGHKIPGNDAGGFEKWLNGQVRGDERAHKARIWVTAHRHNFQCFDLGSATVFQCPSADGGSKWLKDMTGKYSRSGILALLIGEHDPLGWSDPAFL
;
A
#
# COMPACT_ATOMS: atom_id res chain seq x y z
N MET A 1 -2.44 -5.24 16.49
CA MET A 1 -2.06 -5.41 15.06
C MET A 1 -0.93 -4.46 14.64
N PRO A 2 0.29 -4.95 14.31
CA PRO A 2 1.39 -4.09 13.85
C PRO A 2 1.14 -3.53 12.44
N VAL A 3 1.24 -2.21 12.30
CA VAL A 3 1.01 -1.47 11.05
C VAL A 3 2.28 -0.73 10.64
N GLY A 4 2.70 -0.90 9.39
CA GLY A 4 3.81 -0.19 8.79
C GLY A 4 3.33 0.93 7.87
N PHE A 5 3.98 2.09 7.94
CA PHE A 5 3.75 3.20 7.00
C PHE A 5 5.00 3.44 6.17
N ASN A 6 4.85 3.60 4.86
CA ASN A 6 5.95 3.97 3.99
C ASN A 6 5.48 4.94 2.89
N HIS A 7 6.25 5.99 2.62
CA HIS A 7 5.87 6.92 1.56
C HIS A 7 5.79 6.26 0.18
N GLY A 8 6.61 5.25 -0.13
CA GLY A 8 6.50 4.46 -1.36
C GLY A 8 7.46 4.85 -2.50
N HIS A 9 8.15 5.99 -2.39
CA HIS A 9 9.06 6.50 -3.45
C HIS A 9 10.20 5.54 -3.83
N LYS A 10 10.70 4.75 -2.87
CA LYS A 10 11.78 3.77 -3.10
C LYS A 10 11.29 2.38 -3.49
N ILE A 11 9.98 2.17 -3.57
CA ILE A 11 9.40 0.90 -4.00
C ILE A 11 9.45 0.85 -5.53
N PRO A 12 10.22 -0.08 -6.13
CA PRO A 12 10.28 -0.20 -7.58
C PRO A 12 8.96 -0.73 -8.15
N GLY A 13 8.69 -0.48 -9.43
CA GLY A 13 7.49 -1.03 -10.09
C GLY A 13 6.18 -0.43 -9.56
N ASN A 14 5.06 -1.12 -9.80
CA ASN A 14 3.72 -0.67 -9.37
C ASN A 14 2.83 -1.85 -8.97
N ASP A 15 3.43 -2.87 -8.37
CA ASP A 15 2.80 -4.15 -8.04
C ASP A 15 3.38 -4.75 -6.75
N ALA A 16 2.83 -5.88 -6.33
CA ALA A 16 3.25 -6.62 -5.14
C ALA A 16 4.73 -7.04 -5.21
N GLY A 17 5.23 -7.49 -6.37
CA GLY A 17 6.62 -7.91 -6.52
C GLY A 17 7.61 -6.76 -6.31
N GLY A 18 7.25 -5.55 -6.73
CA GLY A 18 7.97 -4.33 -6.42
C GLY A 18 8.05 -4.03 -4.92
N PHE A 19 6.92 -4.17 -4.21
CA PHE A 19 6.86 -4.01 -2.77
C PHE A 19 7.74 -5.04 -2.04
N GLU A 20 7.62 -6.32 -2.38
CA GLU A 20 8.42 -7.40 -1.77
C GLU A 20 9.92 -7.20 -1.99
N LYS A 21 10.31 -6.78 -3.20
CA LYS A 21 11.71 -6.45 -3.51
C LYS A 21 12.25 -5.33 -2.62
N TRP A 22 11.44 -4.30 -2.36
CA TRP A 22 11.82 -3.22 -1.47
C TRP A 22 11.93 -3.70 -0.01
N LEU A 23 10.92 -4.42 0.50
CA LEU A 23 10.87 -4.93 1.87
C LEU A 23 12.05 -5.86 2.16
N ASN A 24 12.29 -6.84 1.30
CA ASN A 24 13.38 -7.81 1.46
C ASN A 24 14.77 -7.24 1.16
N GLY A 25 14.84 -6.06 0.55
CA GLY A 25 16.08 -5.39 0.16
C GLY A 25 16.47 -4.30 1.15
N GLN A 26 15.80 -3.14 1.06
CA GLN A 26 16.17 -1.95 1.84
C GLN A 26 15.77 -2.05 3.31
N VAL A 27 14.75 -2.84 3.62
CA VAL A 27 14.21 -2.98 4.99
C VAL A 27 14.71 -4.25 5.69
N ARG A 28 15.57 -5.04 5.01
CA ARG A 28 16.06 -6.35 5.48
C ARG A 28 16.56 -6.38 6.94
N GLY A 29 17.15 -5.29 7.41
CA GLY A 29 17.70 -5.20 8.77
C GLY A 29 16.69 -4.82 9.86
N ASP A 30 15.43 -4.53 9.50
CA ASP A 30 14.39 -4.09 10.43
C ASP A 30 13.38 -5.21 10.68
N GLU A 31 13.61 -5.99 11.73
CA GLU A 31 12.70 -7.05 12.15
C GLU A 31 11.29 -6.56 12.49
N ARG A 32 11.12 -5.30 12.93
CA ARG A 32 9.80 -4.76 13.28
C ARG A 32 8.97 -4.50 12.04
N ALA A 33 9.60 -3.99 10.98
CA ALA A 33 8.97 -3.82 9.69
C ALA A 33 8.53 -5.18 9.10
N HIS A 34 9.36 -6.21 9.20
CA HIS A 34 8.98 -7.57 8.76
C HIS A 34 7.85 -8.21 9.60
N LYS A 35 7.57 -7.70 10.80
CA LYS A 35 6.43 -8.12 11.64
C LYS A 35 5.14 -7.33 11.36
N ALA A 36 5.18 -6.30 10.50
CA ALA A 36 3.99 -5.57 10.11
C ALA A 36 3.03 -6.49 9.33
N ARG A 37 1.80 -6.61 9.82
CA ARG A 37 0.73 -7.39 9.17
C ARG A 37 -0.09 -6.55 8.20
N ILE A 38 -0.03 -5.23 8.35
CA ILE A 38 -0.69 -4.28 7.46
C ILE A 38 0.33 -3.22 7.08
N TRP A 39 0.43 -2.94 5.79
CA TRP A 39 1.23 -1.84 5.26
C TRP A 39 0.35 -0.81 4.61
N VAL A 40 0.61 0.47 4.90
CA VAL A 40 0.01 1.60 4.20
C VAL A 40 1.11 2.35 3.47
N THR A 41 0.99 2.40 2.14
CA THR A 41 1.95 3.01 1.22
C THR A 41 1.33 4.19 0.48
N ALA A 42 2.15 5.12 -0.02
CA ALA A 42 1.70 6.29 -0.77
C ALA A 42 2.49 6.45 -2.09
N HIS A 43 2.58 7.67 -2.63
CA HIS A 43 3.43 8.08 -3.76
C HIS A 43 2.92 7.70 -5.16
N ARG A 44 2.21 6.59 -5.33
CA ARG A 44 1.76 6.16 -6.67
C ARG A 44 0.48 6.84 -7.16
N HIS A 45 -0.25 7.48 -6.24
CA HIS A 45 -1.46 8.27 -6.50
C HIS A 45 -2.65 7.46 -7.04
N ASN A 46 -2.52 6.14 -7.19
CA ASN A 46 -3.59 5.22 -7.53
C ASN A 46 -3.80 4.21 -6.40
N PHE A 47 -5.05 3.90 -6.07
CA PHE A 47 -5.32 2.88 -5.07
C PHE A 47 -4.94 1.48 -5.55
N GLN A 48 -4.30 0.69 -4.69
CA GLN A 48 -4.08 -0.75 -4.87
C GLN A 48 -4.16 -1.46 -3.52
N CYS A 49 -4.55 -2.72 -3.55
CA CYS A 49 -4.50 -3.62 -2.40
C CYS A 49 -3.83 -4.92 -2.83
N PHE A 50 -2.82 -5.34 -2.08
CA PHE A 50 -2.12 -6.59 -2.31
C PHE A 50 -2.24 -7.46 -1.06
N ASP A 51 -2.64 -8.71 -1.26
CA ASP A 51 -2.51 -9.74 -0.23
C ASP A 51 -1.20 -10.50 -0.47
N LEU A 52 -0.29 -10.41 0.49
CA LEU A 52 1.00 -11.12 0.48
C LEU A 52 0.96 -12.38 1.35
N GLY A 53 -0.20 -12.77 1.87
CA GLY A 53 -0.42 -13.86 2.83
C GLY A 53 0.08 -13.54 4.24
N SER A 54 1.31 -13.05 4.36
CA SER A 54 1.91 -12.62 5.65
C SER A 54 1.50 -11.21 6.07
N ALA A 55 1.14 -10.37 5.10
CA ALA A 55 0.67 -9.01 5.30
C ALA A 55 -0.28 -8.57 4.19
N THR A 56 -1.17 -7.63 4.50
CA THR A 56 -1.94 -6.88 3.50
C THR A 56 -1.28 -5.53 3.26
N VAL A 57 -1.12 -5.14 2.00
CA VAL A 57 -0.55 -3.84 1.62
C VAL A 57 -1.62 -2.99 0.94
N PHE A 58 -1.88 -1.82 1.51
CA PHE A 58 -2.70 -0.78 0.91
C PHE A 58 -1.80 0.29 0.31
N GLN A 59 -2.00 0.61 -0.96
CA GLN A 59 -1.46 1.80 -1.61
C GLN A 59 -2.55 2.86 -1.63
N CYS A 60 -2.32 3.99 -0.96
CA CYS A 60 -3.27 5.06 -0.85
C CYS A 60 -3.42 5.82 -2.18
N PRO A 61 -4.66 6.15 -2.59
CA PRO A 61 -4.88 7.10 -3.68
C PRO A 61 -4.40 8.50 -3.28
N SER A 62 -4.23 9.35 -4.29
CA SER A 62 -4.05 10.78 -4.04
C SER A 62 -5.39 11.45 -3.78
N ALA A 63 -5.42 12.47 -2.93
CA ALA A 63 -6.60 13.33 -2.80
C ALA A 63 -6.72 14.36 -3.96
N ASP A 64 -5.66 14.51 -4.78
CA ASP A 64 -5.53 15.54 -5.82
C ASP A 64 -5.27 14.94 -7.20
N GLY A 65 -6.24 15.07 -8.12
CA GLY A 65 -6.15 14.71 -9.55
C GLY A 65 -5.89 13.23 -9.92
N GLY A 66 -5.48 12.37 -8.98
CA GLY A 66 -5.07 10.99 -9.23
C GLY A 66 -3.65 10.91 -9.78
N SER A 67 -3.31 9.78 -10.42
CA SER A 67 -1.98 9.52 -10.98
C SER A 67 -1.92 9.85 -12.47
N LYS A 68 -1.43 11.05 -12.80
CA LYS A 68 -1.07 11.39 -14.20
C LYS A 68 0.02 10.46 -14.72
N TRP A 69 1.02 10.15 -13.89
CA TRP A 69 2.11 9.27 -14.28
C TRP A 69 1.62 7.88 -14.69
N LEU A 70 0.67 7.29 -13.93
CA LEU A 70 0.08 5.99 -14.31
C LEU A 70 -0.61 6.06 -15.68
N LYS A 71 -1.36 7.13 -15.93
CA LYS A 71 -2.04 7.36 -17.20
C LYS A 71 -1.06 7.45 -18.35
N ASP A 72 0.00 8.23 -18.20
CA ASP A 72 1.01 8.42 -19.24
C ASP A 72 1.79 7.13 -19.53
N MET A 73 2.10 6.33 -18.50
CA MET A 73 2.91 5.12 -18.66
C MET A 73 2.12 3.89 -19.13
N THR A 74 0.83 3.81 -18.83
CA THR A 74 0.05 2.57 -19.02
C THR A 74 -1.30 2.77 -19.70
N GLY A 75 -1.73 4.02 -19.91
CA GLY A 75 -3.08 4.36 -20.35
C GLY A 75 -4.14 4.24 -19.25
N LYS A 76 -3.83 3.63 -18.10
CA LYS A 76 -4.78 3.48 -16.99
C LYS A 76 -4.93 4.80 -16.23
N TYR A 77 -6.16 5.25 -16.05
CA TYR A 77 -6.47 6.40 -15.21
C TYR A 77 -6.74 5.97 -13.77
N SER A 78 -6.42 6.84 -12.81
CA SER A 78 -6.77 6.66 -11.41
C SER A 78 -7.51 7.88 -10.90
N ARG A 79 -8.53 7.64 -10.08
CA ARG A 79 -9.34 8.68 -9.47
C ARG A 79 -8.63 9.21 -8.23
N SER A 80 -8.90 10.46 -7.89
CA SER A 80 -8.63 10.95 -6.54
C SER A 80 -9.55 10.29 -5.54
N GLY A 81 -9.10 10.17 -4.30
CA GLY A 81 -9.96 9.75 -3.21
C GLY A 81 -9.22 9.60 -1.90
N ILE A 82 -9.95 9.15 -0.88
CA ILE A 82 -9.44 8.86 0.45
C ILE A 82 -9.67 7.37 0.71
N LEU A 83 -8.62 6.67 1.15
CA LEU A 83 -8.75 5.34 1.70
C LEU A 83 -9.12 5.45 3.19
N ALA A 84 -10.30 4.95 3.55
CA ALA A 84 -10.74 4.75 4.93
C ALA A 84 -10.81 3.24 5.21
N LEU A 85 -10.39 2.82 6.40
CA LEU A 85 -10.47 1.44 6.86
C LEU A 85 -10.39 1.39 8.38
N LEU A 86 -10.90 0.32 9.00
CA LEU A 86 -10.74 0.06 10.42
C LEU A 86 -9.62 -0.96 10.62
N ILE A 87 -8.63 -0.64 11.46
CA ILE A 87 -7.53 -1.54 11.79
C ILE A 87 -7.62 -1.93 13.27
N GLY A 88 -7.58 -3.23 13.56
CA GLY A 88 -7.76 -3.74 14.92
C GLY A 88 -7.82 -5.26 15.00
N GLU A 89 -7.97 -5.79 16.21
CA GLU A 89 -8.08 -7.25 16.44
C GLU A 89 -9.51 -7.78 16.31
N HIS A 90 -10.44 -6.92 15.86
CA HIS A 90 -11.84 -7.26 15.66
C HIS A 90 -12.08 -8.16 14.45
N ASP A 91 -11.11 -8.23 13.51
CA ASP A 91 -11.15 -9.08 12.32
C ASP A 91 -9.90 -9.99 12.25
N PRO A 92 -10.01 -11.26 11.80
CA PRO A 92 -8.87 -12.16 11.63
C PRO A 92 -7.73 -11.62 10.76
N LEU A 93 -8.05 -10.82 9.73
CA LEU A 93 -7.07 -10.17 8.86
C LEU A 93 -6.41 -8.94 9.52
N GLY A 94 -6.96 -8.50 10.66
CA GLY A 94 -6.48 -7.34 11.40
C GLY A 94 -7.01 -6.00 10.88
N TRP A 95 -7.88 -6.03 9.87
CA TRP A 95 -8.53 -4.86 9.29
C TRP A 95 -9.92 -5.21 8.75
N SER A 96 -10.82 -4.24 8.66
CA SER A 96 -12.15 -4.37 8.05
C SER A 96 -12.58 -3.07 7.36
N ASP A 97 -13.72 -3.13 6.68
CA ASP A 97 -14.46 -1.99 6.14
C ASP A 97 -13.64 -1.03 5.25
N PRO A 98 -12.84 -1.52 4.28
CA PRO A 98 -12.12 -0.64 3.38
C PRO A 98 -13.10 0.11 2.47
N ALA A 99 -13.00 1.43 2.48
CA ALA A 99 -13.77 2.32 1.61
C ALA A 99 -12.81 3.23 0.84
N PHE A 100 -13.05 3.35 -0.46
CA PHE A 100 -12.48 4.40 -1.30
C PHE A 100 -13.56 5.49 -1.43
N LEU A 101 -13.32 6.64 -0.79
CA LEU A 101 -14.21 7.80 -0.75
C LEU A 101 -13.79 8.87 -1.76
#